data_AF-A0A7C5DM14-F1
#
_entry.id   AF-A0A7C5DM14-F1
#
_cell.length_a   1.000
_cell.length_b   1.000
_cell.length_c   1.000
_cell.angle_alpha   90.00
_cell.angle_beta   90.00
_cell.angle_gamma   90.00
#
_symmetry.space_group_name_H-M   'P 1'
#
loop_
_entity.id
_entity.type
_entity.pdbx_description
1 polymer ?
#
loop_
_entity_poly.entity_id
_entity_poly.type
_entity_poly.pdbx_seq_one_letter_code
_entity_poly.pdbx_strand_id
1 'polypeptide(L)'
;MGKIVLIGLIVVIIILSVIVVNVEKETAKVPEIISQDMAEINAKTIANYALNYGIDKLSRDQISFAGNTTQHTFSDFNAFEGAIDSIRISCNVSKDTFYVNSFVNSSIVSEDVKNVSESIICKKEKLLKAAIIAAGEVVIKGNATIEGDVNEYATVDFEEIFGCTKEEMRANATRIYLDPPNNVEPVDDTTWVDLSGGNSLKVTNEHWHGTGILIVNGDCDITGGCFDGVLYVIGSLYVRGNDYALGIIFVECDADIETEIAGTSYIAYDEMIVTQYLPNPPMENVYKIIYWDE
;
A
#
# COMPACT_ATOMS: atom_id res chain seq x y z
N MET A 1 27.41 84.66 -22.28
CA MET A 1 26.40 83.58 -22.19
C MET A 1 26.92 82.22 -22.66
N GLY A 2 27.76 82.11 -23.71
CA GLY A 2 28.20 80.80 -24.24
C GLY A 2 28.95 79.87 -23.26
N LYS A 3 29.76 80.40 -22.33
CA LYS A 3 30.49 79.57 -21.34
C LYS A 3 29.57 78.92 -20.28
N ILE A 4 28.48 79.59 -19.90
CA ILE A 4 27.53 79.07 -18.90
C ILE A 4 26.68 77.95 -19.52
N VAL A 5 26.27 78.11 -20.79
CA VAL A 5 25.55 77.08 -21.54
C VAL A 5 26.42 75.83 -21.75
N LEU A 6 27.72 76.01 -22.04
CA LEU A 6 28.66 74.91 -22.21
C LEU A 6 28.85 74.10 -20.91
N ILE A 7 28.98 74.79 -19.77
CA ILE A 7 29.11 74.13 -18.46
C ILE A 7 27.82 73.36 -18.11
N GLY A 8 26.65 73.97 -18.35
CA GLY A 8 25.36 73.30 -18.15
C GLY A 8 25.21 72.02 -18.99
N LEU A 9 25.64 72.06 -20.25
CA LEU A 9 25.62 70.90 -21.15
C LEU A 9 26.51 69.76 -20.64
N ILE A 10 27.72 70.08 -20.17
CA ILE A 10 28.66 69.08 -19.63
C ILE A 10 28.08 68.39 -18.40
N VAL A 11 27.45 69.14 -17.48
CA VAL A 11 26.83 68.57 -16.29
C VAL A 11 25.66 67.64 -16.64
N VAL A 12 24.82 68.01 -17.61
CA VAL A 12 23.72 67.15 -18.09
C VAL A 12 24.26 65.86 -18.73
N ILE A 13 25.33 65.94 -19.52
CA ILE A 13 25.97 64.75 -20.10
C ILE A 13 26.50 63.84 -19.00
N ILE A 14 27.18 64.39 -17.97
CA ILE A 14 27.70 63.60 -16.85
C ILE A 14 26.56 62.90 -16.09
N ILE A 15 25.47 63.61 -15.79
CA ILE A 15 24.31 63.04 -15.09
C ILE A 15 23.67 61.92 -15.93
N LEU A 16 23.47 62.14 -17.23
CA LEU A 16 22.92 61.13 -18.13
C LEU A 16 23.84 59.91 -18.24
N SER A 17 25.16 60.09 -18.32
CA SER A 17 26.12 59.00 -18.34
C SER A 17 26.08 58.18 -17.05
N VAL A 18 25.95 58.81 -15.88
CA VAL A 18 25.83 58.12 -14.59
C VAL A 18 24.53 57.30 -14.52
N ILE A 19 23.42 57.86 -15.01
CA ILE A 19 22.13 57.15 -15.06
C ILE A 19 22.22 55.95 -16.00
N VAL A 20 22.75 56.12 -17.22
CA VAL A 20 22.89 55.03 -18.19
C VAL A 20 23.79 53.92 -17.65
N VAL A 21 24.93 54.25 -17.03
CA VAL A 21 25.83 53.25 -16.43
C VAL A 21 25.16 52.50 -15.27
N ASN A 22 24.36 53.18 -14.43
CA ASN A 22 23.63 52.51 -13.36
C ASN A 22 22.51 51.62 -13.89
N VAL A 23 21.78 52.06 -14.93
CA VAL A 23 20.75 51.23 -15.57
C VAL A 23 21.38 50.02 -16.23
N GLU A 24 22.49 50.16 -16.97
CA GLU A 24 23.21 49.02 -17.57
C GLU A 24 23.69 48.03 -16.51
N LYS A 25 24.20 48.51 -15.36
CA LYS A 25 24.63 47.64 -14.24
C LYS A 25 23.48 46.87 -13.61
N GLU A 26 22.32 47.49 -13.43
CA GLU A 26 21.14 46.80 -12.88
C GLU A 26 20.51 45.86 -13.91
N THR A 27 20.47 46.24 -15.19
CA THR A 27 19.93 45.40 -16.27
C THR A 27 20.81 44.17 -16.52
N ALA A 28 22.12 44.28 -16.32
CA ALA A 28 23.06 43.15 -16.44
C ALA A 28 22.85 42.06 -15.38
N LYS A 29 22.26 42.39 -14.23
CA LYS A 29 21.95 41.42 -13.15
C LYS A 29 20.65 40.65 -13.37
N VAL A 30 19.74 41.16 -14.21
CA VAL A 30 18.42 40.57 -14.43
C VAL A 30 18.51 39.14 -15.00
N PRO A 31 19.37 38.83 -15.99
CA PRO A 31 19.53 37.46 -16.49
C PRO A 31 20.10 36.48 -15.46
N GLU A 32 21.02 36.96 -14.61
CA GLU A 32 21.64 36.16 -13.53
C GLU A 32 20.60 35.81 -12.46
N ILE A 33 19.81 36.78 -12.01
CA ILE A 33 18.71 36.55 -11.06
C ILE A 33 17.67 35.57 -11.63
N ILE A 34 17.28 35.73 -12.89
CA ILE A 34 16.32 34.82 -13.54
C ILE A 34 16.90 33.41 -13.65
N SER A 35 18.19 33.27 -13.98
CA SER A 35 18.88 31.98 -14.05
C SER A 35 18.90 31.28 -12.70
N GLN A 36 19.24 32.02 -11.64
CA GLN A 36 19.27 31.49 -10.28
C GLN A 36 17.87 31.05 -9.81
N ASP A 37 16.84 31.89 -10.03
CA ASP A 37 15.45 31.56 -9.68
C ASP A 37 14.97 30.30 -10.43
N MET A 38 15.33 30.16 -11.72
CA MET A 38 15.01 28.97 -12.51
C MET A 38 15.74 27.71 -12.01
N ALA A 39 17.02 27.83 -11.67
CA ALA A 39 17.82 26.75 -11.11
C ALA A 39 17.26 26.28 -9.75
N GLU A 40 16.83 27.21 -8.90
CA GLU A 40 16.17 26.92 -7.61
C GLU A 40 14.81 26.21 -7.80
N ILE A 41 13.95 26.70 -8.71
CA ILE A 41 12.66 26.06 -9.01
C ILE A 41 12.86 24.65 -9.56
N ASN A 42 13.83 24.46 -10.44
CA ASN A 42 14.14 23.14 -11.00
C ASN A 42 14.68 22.19 -9.92
N ALA A 43 15.61 22.67 -9.08
CA ALA A 43 16.16 21.88 -7.97
C ALA A 43 15.06 21.41 -7.00
N LYS A 44 14.11 22.28 -6.65
CA LYS A 44 12.93 21.91 -5.83
C LYS A 44 12.03 20.91 -6.51
N THR A 45 11.76 21.08 -7.80
CA THR A 45 10.92 20.15 -8.58
C THR A 45 11.54 18.75 -8.62
N ILE A 46 12.85 18.66 -8.89
CA ILE A 46 13.58 17.39 -8.90
C ILE A 46 13.62 16.77 -7.51
N ALA A 47 13.81 17.57 -6.45
CA ALA A 47 13.83 17.08 -5.07
C ALA A 47 12.46 16.52 -4.65
N ASN A 48 11.36 17.21 -4.95
CA ASN A 48 10.01 16.71 -4.75
C ASN A 48 9.73 15.41 -5.52
N TYR A 49 10.20 15.30 -6.76
CA TYR A 49 10.09 14.07 -7.54
C TYR A 49 10.86 12.92 -6.89
N ALA A 50 12.10 13.17 -6.46
CA ALA A 50 12.94 12.19 -5.77
C ALA A 50 12.32 11.74 -4.44
N LEU A 51 11.72 12.67 -3.69
CA LEU A 51 11.08 12.39 -2.43
C LEU A 51 9.81 11.54 -2.60
N ASN A 52 8.98 11.84 -3.59
CA ASN A 52 7.83 11.00 -3.97
C ASN A 52 8.26 9.59 -4.40
N TYR A 53 9.36 9.45 -5.14
CA TYR A 53 9.92 8.15 -5.48
C TYR A 53 10.31 7.34 -4.24
N GLY A 54 10.99 7.98 -3.27
CA GLY A 54 11.35 7.34 -2.00
C GLY A 54 10.11 6.87 -1.22
N ILE A 55 9.06 7.69 -1.17
CA ILE A 55 7.77 7.34 -0.55
C ILE A 55 7.12 6.14 -1.25
N ASP A 56 7.07 6.13 -2.59
CA ASP A 56 6.50 5.02 -3.37
C ASP A 56 7.23 3.70 -3.07
N LYS A 57 8.57 3.71 -3.06
CA LYS A 57 9.37 2.54 -2.71
C LYS A 57 9.14 2.03 -1.29
N LEU A 58 8.98 2.94 -0.33
CA LEU A 58 8.62 2.59 1.03
C LEU A 58 7.22 1.96 1.11
N SER A 59 6.23 2.57 0.44
CA SER A 59 4.82 2.15 0.50
C SER A 59 4.54 0.78 -0.11
N ARG A 60 5.41 0.34 -1.04
CA ARG A 60 5.33 -0.98 -1.68
C ARG A 60 6.12 -2.07 -0.95
N ASP A 61 6.57 -1.78 0.28
CA ASP A 61 7.41 -2.65 1.10
C ASP A 61 8.67 -3.16 0.35
N GLN A 62 9.18 -2.38 -0.62
CA GLN A 62 10.40 -2.72 -1.38
C GLN A 62 11.68 -2.38 -0.62
N ILE A 63 11.56 -1.89 0.62
CA ILE A 63 12.67 -1.47 1.46
C ILE A 63 12.57 -2.23 2.78
N SER A 64 13.60 -3.04 3.08
CA SER A 64 13.73 -3.74 4.35
C SER A 64 14.66 -2.97 5.29
N PHE A 65 14.23 -2.79 6.54
CA PHE A 65 15.00 -2.13 7.59
C PHE A 65 15.47 -3.17 8.62
N ALA A 66 16.78 -3.33 8.76
CA ALA A 66 17.42 -4.19 9.74
C ALA A 66 17.82 -3.36 10.97
N GLY A 67 17.07 -3.49 12.08
CA GLY A 67 17.37 -2.85 13.37
C GLY A 67 16.62 -1.55 13.65
N ASN A 68 17.08 -0.83 14.67
CA ASN A 68 16.39 0.33 15.26
C ASN A 68 16.62 1.64 14.50
N THR A 69 17.66 1.68 13.67
CA THR A 69 17.94 2.78 12.76
C THR A 69 18.67 2.18 11.56
N THR A 70 17.97 2.08 10.44
CA THR A 70 18.56 1.62 9.18
C THR A 70 18.38 2.73 8.16
N GLN A 71 19.42 3.01 7.39
CA GLN A 71 19.39 3.96 6.28
C GLN A 71 19.41 3.19 4.97
N HIS A 72 18.43 3.44 4.10
CA HIS A 72 18.49 3.00 2.71
C HIS A 72 18.87 4.20 1.83
N THR A 73 19.79 4.00 0.89
CA THR A 73 20.27 5.07 -0.01
C THR A 73 20.11 4.66 -1.45
N PHE A 74 19.39 5.46 -2.21
CA PHE A 74 19.31 5.39 -3.67
C PHE A 74 20.27 6.44 -4.24
N SER A 75 21.11 6.13 -5.25
CA SER A 75 22.04 7.10 -5.85
C SER A 75 22.00 7.11 -7.39
N ASP A 76 22.53 8.19 -7.97
CA ASP A 76 22.88 8.31 -9.40
C ASP A 76 21.70 8.26 -10.38
N PHE A 77 20.74 9.17 -10.22
CA PHE A 77 19.63 9.32 -11.16
C PHE A 77 19.73 10.62 -11.94
N ASN A 78 19.64 10.53 -13.28
CA ASN A 78 19.39 11.71 -14.11
C ASN A 78 17.88 11.94 -14.17
N ALA A 79 17.41 13.12 -13.77
CA ALA A 79 16.00 13.48 -13.81
C ALA A 79 15.87 14.95 -14.25
N PHE A 80 15.06 15.20 -15.28
CA PHE A 80 14.88 16.53 -15.88
C PHE A 80 16.23 17.14 -16.33
N GLU A 81 16.46 18.44 -16.08
CA GLU A 81 17.71 19.16 -16.33
C GLU A 81 18.66 19.11 -15.11
N GLY A 82 18.67 18.01 -14.35
CA GLY A 82 19.52 17.85 -13.17
C GLY A 82 19.75 16.39 -12.76
N ALA A 83 20.40 16.22 -11.60
CA ALA A 83 20.72 14.91 -11.05
C ALA A 83 20.25 14.78 -9.60
N ILE A 84 19.68 13.62 -9.27
CA ILE A 84 19.40 13.23 -7.90
C ILE A 84 20.67 12.57 -7.37
N ASP A 85 21.35 13.23 -6.43
CA ASP A 85 22.56 12.72 -5.81
C ASP A 85 22.22 11.49 -4.95
N SER A 86 21.26 11.66 -4.04
CA SER A 86 20.78 10.54 -3.23
C SER A 86 19.39 10.75 -2.64
N ILE A 87 18.67 9.66 -2.41
CA ILE A 87 17.49 9.63 -1.53
C ILE A 87 17.84 8.77 -0.32
N ARG A 88 17.67 9.32 0.88
CA ARG A 88 17.92 8.63 2.15
C ARG A 88 16.62 8.39 2.87
N ILE A 89 16.36 7.13 3.23
CA ILE A 89 15.22 6.76 4.07
C ILE A 89 15.75 6.18 5.36
N SER A 90 15.33 6.75 6.49
CA SER A 90 15.68 6.26 7.81
C SER A 90 14.43 5.98 8.65
N CYS A 91 14.48 4.96 9.50
CA CYS A 91 13.39 4.60 10.41
C CYS A 91 13.77 4.87 11.87
N ASN A 92 12.80 5.28 12.69
CA ASN A 92 12.96 5.40 14.14
C ASN A 92 12.67 4.04 14.85
N VAL A 93 13.10 3.91 16.11
CA VAL A 93 13.21 2.70 16.93
C VAL A 93 11.94 1.84 17.05
N SER A 94 10.75 2.33 16.66
CA SER A 94 9.51 1.54 16.62
C SER A 94 9.05 1.10 15.22
N LYS A 95 9.77 1.42 14.14
CA LYS A 95 9.37 1.23 12.73
C LYS A 95 8.08 1.96 12.30
N ASP A 96 7.47 2.76 13.16
CA ASP A 96 6.21 3.47 12.84
C ASP A 96 6.43 4.87 12.26
N THR A 97 7.67 5.37 12.27
CA THR A 97 8.03 6.68 11.74
C THR A 97 9.26 6.57 10.85
N PHE A 98 9.12 7.05 9.62
CA PHE A 98 10.14 7.10 8.59
C PHE A 98 10.45 8.56 8.23
N TYR A 99 11.73 8.85 8.06
CA TYR A 99 12.24 10.11 7.55
C TYR A 99 12.78 9.86 6.14
N VAL A 100 12.23 10.56 5.16
CA VAL A 100 12.66 10.51 3.77
C VAL A 100 13.28 11.86 3.43
N ASN A 101 14.56 11.85 3.07
CA ASN A 101 15.30 13.05 2.65
C ASN A 101 15.81 12.84 1.22
N SER A 102 15.53 13.78 0.32
CA SER A 102 16.09 13.78 -1.03
C SER A 102 17.16 14.85 -1.15
N PHE A 103 18.35 14.48 -1.64
CA PHE A 103 19.47 15.36 -1.91
C PHE A 103 19.64 15.46 -3.43
N VAL A 104 19.53 16.66 -3.96
CA VAL A 104 19.54 16.93 -5.39
C VAL A 104 20.54 18.02 -5.73
N ASN A 105 21.18 17.87 -6.89
CA ASN A 105 22.00 18.88 -7.52
C ASN A 105 21.46 19.18 -8.92
N SER A 106 21.06 20.43 -9.15
CA SER A 106 20.57 20.91 -10.45
C SER A 106 21.59 21.88 -11.04
N SER A 107 21.89 21.74 -12.33
CA SER A 107 22.76 22.67 -13.05
C SER A 107 22.05 23.30 -14.24
N ILE A 108 21.68 24.58 -14.10
CA ILE A 108 21.05 25.35 -15.18
C ILE A 108 21.96 26.55 -15.49
N VAL A 109 22.33 26.69 -16.76
CA VAL A 109 23.14 27.82 -17.29
C VAL A 109 24.37 28.13 -16.42
N SER A 110 25.19 27.10 -16.16
CA SER A 110 26.46 27.19 -15.39
C SER A 110 26.34 27.50 -13.90
N GLU A 111 25.13 27.48 -13.32
CA GLU A 111 24.93 27.55 -11.87
C GLU A 111 24.55 26.19 -11.30
N ASP A 112 25.30 25.73 -10.29
CA ASP A 112 25.02 24.52 -9.52
C ASP A 112 24.20 24.87 -8.27
N VAL A 113 22.93 24.46 -8.23
CA VAL A 113 22.04 24.65 -7.08
C VAL A 113 21.78 23.30 -6.42
N LYS A 114 22.01 23.27 -5.10
CA LYS A 114 21.69 22.12 -4.25
C LYS A 114 20.38 22.36 -3.52
N ASN A 115 19.50 21.36 -3.55
CA ASN A 115 18.27 21.38 -2.77
C ASN A 115 18.14 20.11 -1.93
N VAL A 116 17.51 20.25 -0.76
CA VAL A 116 17.14 19.14 0.11
C VAL A 116 15.67 19.28 0.43
N SER A 117 14.88 18.26 0.10
CA SER A 117 13.49 18.16 0.52
C SER A 117 13.35 17.04 1.55
N GLU A 118 12.43 17.23 2.49
CA GLU A 118 12.26 16.35 3.65
C GLU A 118 10.80 15.97 3.85
N SER A 119 10.58 14.73 4.25
CA SER A 119 9.25 14.23 4.60
C SER A 119 9.32 13.27 5.75
N ILE A 120 8.33 13.36 6.63
CA ILE A 120 8.14 12.41 7.72
C ILE A 120 6.86 11.65 7.45
N ILE A 121 6.96 10.33 7.49
CA ILE A 121 5.89 9.40 7.18
C ILE A 121 5.64 8.55 8.42
N CYS A 122 4.39 8.45 8.83
CA CYS A 122 3.96 7.53 9.88
C CYS A 122 3.34 6.29 9.24
N LYS A 123 3.81 5.11 9.63
CA LYS A 123 3.17 3.83 9.31
C LYS A 123 2.11 3.56 10.38
N LYS A 124 0.92 3.20 9.92
CA LYS A 124 -0.21 2.81 10.75
C LYS A 124 -0.78 1.52 10.24
N GLU A 125 -1.11 0.64 11.16
CA GLU A 125 -1.88 -0.55 10.82
C GLU A 125 -3.36 -0.17 10.78
N LYS A 126 -4.04 -0.65 9.75
CA LYS A 126 -5.48 -0.54 9.59
C LYS A 126 -6.02 -1.93 9.29
N LEU A 127 -7.24 -2.20 9.72
CA LEU A 127 -7.93 -3.44 9.38
C LEU A 127 -8.05 -3.58 7.85
N LEU A 128 -7.55 -4.69 7.31
CA LEU A 128 -7.69 -5.05 5.91
C LEU A 128 -9.15 -5.48 5.67
N LYS A 129 -9.85 -4.78 4.79
CA LYS A 129 -11.26 -5.04 4.48
C LYS A 129 -11.42 -6.04 3.34
N ALA A 130 -10.74 -7.17 3.45
CA ALA A 130 -10.75 -8.23 2.44
C ALA A 130 -11.85 -9.25 2.71
N ALA A 131 -12.70 -9.48 1.71
CA ALA A 131 -13.69 -10.55 1.75
C ALA A 131 -13.04 -11.93 1.52
N ILE A 132 -11.97 -11.97 0.72
CA ILE A 132 -11.22 -13.18 0.40
C ILE A 132 -9.72 -12.90 0.49
N ILE A 133 -8.99 -13.75 1.21
CA ILE A 133 -7.52 -13.79 1.25
C ILE A 133 -7.08 -15.20 0.86
N ALA A 134 -6.40 -15.33 -0.26
CA ALA A 134 -6.00 -16.61 -0.82
C ALA A 134 -4.50 -16.67 -1.10
N ALA A 135 -3.89 -17.82 -0.85
CA ALA A 135 -2.50 -18.10 -1.21
C ALA A 135 -2.30 -18.34 -2.72
N GLY A 136 -3.37 -18.71 -3.44
CA GLY A 136 -3.41 -18.88 -4.89
C GLY A 136 -4.19 -17.79 -5.62
N GLU A 137 -4.48 -18.05 -6.89
CA GLU A 137 -5.33 -17.21 -7.76
C GLU A 137 -6.81 -17.32 -7.37
N VAL A 138 -7.55 -16.21 -7.45
CA VAL A 138 -9.01 -16.16 -7.24
C VAL A 138 -9.69 -15.77 -8.55
N VAL A 139 -10.27 -16.77 -9.20
CA VAL A 139 -10.95 -16.59 -10.48
C VAL A 139 -12.44 -16.29 -10.24
N ILE A 140 -12.85 -15.08 -10.56
CA ILE A 140 -14.24 -14.63 -10.45
C ILE A 140 -14.94 -14.77 -11.81
N LYS A 141 -16.05 -15.50 -11.86
CA LYS A 141 -16.85 -15.79 -13.06
C LYS A 141 -18.34 -15.49 -12.82
N GLY A 142 -19.12 -15.43 -13.90
CA GLY A 142 -20.59 -15.28 -13.80
C GLY A 142 -21.03 -13.91 -13.28
N ASN A 143 -22.06 -13.90 -12.44
CA ASN A 143 -22.63 -12.70 -11.81
C ASN A 143 -22.37 -12.68 -10.29
N ALA A 144 -21.28 -13.31 -9.84
CA ALA A 144 -20.88 -13.27 -8.44
C ALA A 144 -20.62 -11.82 -8.01
N THR A 145 -21.03 -11.48 -6.79
CA THR A 145 -20.81 -10.17 -6.18
C THR A 145 -19.91 -10.33 -4.97
N ILE A 146 -18.82 -9.57 -4.95
CA ILE A 146 -17.90 -9.52 -3.82
C ILE A 146 -17.83 -8.08 -3.29
N GLU A 147 -18.21 -7.88 -2.04
CA GLU A 147 -18.12 -6.59 -1.34
C GLU A 147 -16.97 -6.61 -0.32
N GLY A 148 -15.79 -6.20 -0.77
CA GLY A 148 -14.55 -6.23 -0.02
C GLY A 148 -13.37 -6.50 -0.95
N ASP A 149 -12.15 -6.33 -0.44
CA ASP A 149 -10.95 -6.60 -1.22
C ASP A 149 -10.78 -8.12 -1.45
N VAL A 150 -10.18 -8.48 -2.59
CA VAL A 150 -9.73 -9.85 -2.89
C VAL A 150 -8.21 -9.80 -2.94
N ASN A 151 -7.57 -10.51 -2.01
CA ASN A 151 -6.12 -10.53 -1.88
C ASN A 151 -5.58 -11.90 -2.32
N GLU A 152 -5.05 -11.95 -3.55
CA GLU A 152 -4.48 -13.15 -4.18
C GLU A 152 -2.99 -13.26 -3.89
N TYR A 153 -2.46 -14.48 -3.94
CA TYR A 153 -1.04 -14.76 -3.65
C TYR A 153 -0.56 -14.20 -2.30
N ALA A 154 -1.48 -14.09 -1.34
CA ALA A 154 -1.20 -13.62 0.00
C ALA A 154 -0.54 -14.73 0.84
N THR A 155 0.27 -14.35 1.81
CA THR A 155 0.69 -15.30 2.85
C THR A 155 -0.48 -15.52 3.81
N VAL A 156 -1.00 -16.75 3.86
CA VAL A 156 -2.07 -17.15 4.79
C VAL A 156 -1.43 -17.95 5.91
N ASP A 157 -1.16 -17.29 7.04
CA ASP A 157 -0.57 -17.92 8.23
C ASP A 157 -1.65 -18.16 9.30
N PHE A 158 -1.98 -19.43 9.51
CA PHE A 158 -3.01 -19.84 10.47
C PHE A 158 -2.70 -19.36 11.90
N GLU A 159 -1.44 -19.48 12.34
CA GLU A 159 -1.05 -19.13 13.71
C GLU A 159 -1.09 -17.63 13.93
N GLU A 160 -0.74 -16.83 12.91
CA GLU A 160 -0.88 -15.38 12.96
C GLU A 160 -2.34 -14.96 13.10
N ILE A 161 -3.22 -15.53 12.27
CA ILE A 161 -4.65 -15.20 12.20
C ILE A 161 -5.39 -15.60 13.49
N PHE A 162 -5.18 -16.83 13.97
CA PHE A 162 -5.94 -17.39 15.09
C PHE A 162 -5.22 -17.34 16.43
N GLY A 163 -3.91 -17.05 16.46
CA GLY A 163 -3.11 -17.01 17.69
C GLY A 163 -2.87 -18.38 18.35
N CYS A 164 -3.15 -19.48 17.65
CA CYS A 164 -2.91 -20.85 18.10
C CYS A 164 -2.59 -21.75 16.91
N THR A 165 -2.02 -22.93 17.17
CA THR A 165 -1.72 -23.90 16.09
C THR A 165 -3.00 -24.53 15.53
N LYS A 166 -2.90 -25.14 14.34
CA LYS A 166 -3.99 -25.94 13.74
C LYS A 166 -4.40 -27.10 14.65
N GLU A 167 -3.43 -27.80 15.23
CA GLU A 167 -3.67 -28.90 16.15
C GLU A 167 -4.40 -28.44 17.42
N GLU A 168 -4.02 -27.29 17.97
CA GLU A 168 -4.66 -26.68 19.12
C GLU A 168 -6.09 -26.24 18.81
N MET A 169 -6.32 -25.56 17.68
CA MET A 169 -7.65 -25.17 17.24
C MET A 169 -8.54 -26.39 17.06
N ARG A 170 -8.05 -27.42 16.36
CA ARG A 170 -8.77 -28.68 16.16
C ARG A 170 -9.12 -29.36 17.48
N ALA A 171 -8.18 -29.41 18.43
CA ALA A 171 -8.39 -30.05 19.72
C ALA A 171 -9.44 -29.30 20.58
N ASN A 172 -9.56 -27.98 20.40
CA ASN A 172 -10.49 -27.12 21.12
C ASN A 172 -11.78 -26.80 20.33
N ALA A 173 -11.93 -27.33 19.11
CA ALA A 173 -13.11 -27.07 18.29
C ALA A 173 -14.37 -27.59 18.98
N THR A 174 -15.44 -26.81 18.95
CA THR A 174 -16.77 -27.19 19.43
C THR A 174 -17.28 -28.41 18.68
N ARG A 175 -16.96 -28.51 17.38
CA ARG A 175 -17.37 -29.63 16.51
C ARG A 175 -16.21 -30.12 15.67
N ILE A 176 -16.11 -31.44 15.55
CA ILE A 176 -15.15 -32.10 14.67
C ILE A 176 -15.90 -33.11 13.82
N TYR A 177 -15.81 -32.96 12.51
CA TYR A 177 -16.36 -33.90 11.53
C TYR A 177 -15.23 -34.58 10.76
N LEU A 178 -15.37 -35.87 10.51
CA LEU A 178 -14.47 -36.64 9.67
C LEU A 178 -15.27 -37.17 8.48
N ASP A 179 -14.90 -36.76 7.27
CA ASP A 179 -15.58 -37.10 6.02
C ASP A 179 -17.12 -36.98 6.11
N PRO A 180 -17.66 -35.81 6.52
CA PRO A 180 -19.09 -35.67 6.69
C PRO A 180 -19.84 -35.84 5.36
N PRO A 181 -21.12 -36.23 5.40
CA PRO A 181 -21.98 -36.11 4.23
C PRO A 181 -22.16 -34.64 3.82
N ASN A 182 -22.71 -34.42 2.62
CA ASN A 182 -23.06 -33.07 2.15
C ASN A 182 -23.93 -32.33 3.16
N ASN A 183 -23.77 -31.00 3.24
CA ASN A 183 -24.50 -30.08 4.11
C ASN A 183 -24.32 -30.45 5.58
N VAL A 184 -23.06 -30.51 6.02
CA VAL A 184 -22.73 -30.81 7.41
C VAL A 184 -23.41 -29.80 8.34
N GLU A 185 -24.14 -30.31 9.32
CA GLU A 185 -24.82 -29.48 10.31
C GLU A 185 -24.73 -30.13 11.69
N PRO A 186 -24.82 -29.31 12.75
CA PRO A 186 -24.72 -27.84 12.74
C PRO A 186 -23.29 -27.33 12.49
N VAL A 187 -23.17 -26.08 12.02
CA VAL A 187 -21.91 -25.31 11.96
C VAL A 187 -22.07 -24.05 12.80
N ASP A 188 -21.44 -24.05 13.97
CA ASP A 188 -21.46 -22.98 14.97
C ASP A 188 -20.11 -22.92 15.71
N ASP A 189 -19.91 -21.84 16.49
CA ASP A 189 -18.71 -21.56 17.29
C ASP A 189 -17.41 -21.82 16.53
N THR A 190 -16.68 -22.89 16.85
CA THR A 190 -15.56 -23.40 16.05
C THR A 190 -15.88 -24.80 15.57
N THR A 191 -16.01 -24.96 14.26
CA THR A 191 -16.26 -26.24 13.59
C THR A 191 -15.06 -26.62 12.71
N TRP A 192 -14.51 -27.81 12.95
CA TRP A 192 -13.41 -28.38 12.19
C TRP A 192 -13.89 -29.57 11.35
N VAL A 193 -13.56 -29.58 10.07
CA VAL A 193 -13.88 -30.67 9.13
C VAL A 193 -12.59 -31.26 8.59
N ASP A 194 -12.31 -32.52 8.89
CA ASP A 194 -11.23 -33.29 8.28
C ASP A 194 -11.77 -34.11 7.10
N LEU A 195 -11.14 -33.97 5.94
CA LEU A 195 -11.47 -34.74 4.74
C LEU A 195 -10.30 -35.67 4.40
N SER A 196 -10.61 -36.92 4.08
CA SER A 196 -9.63 -37.93 3.69
C SER A 196 -9.84 -38.37 2.24
N GLY A 197 -8.78 -38.91 1.62
CA GLY A 197 -8.89 -39.58 0.32
C GLY A 197 -9.30 -38.69 -0.87
N GLY A 198 -9.07 -37.38 -0.80
CA GLY A 198 -9.48 -36.44 -1.86
C GLY A 198 -10.97 -36.13 -1.86
N ASN A 199 -11.68 -36.39 -0.76
CA ASN A 199 -13.04 -35.90 -0.56
C ASN A 199 -13.08 -34.38 -0.45
N SER A 200 -14.22 -33.79 -0.80
CA SER A 200 -14.51 -32.38 -0.57
C SER A 200 -15.71 -32.20 0.35
N LEU A 201 -15.70 -31.16 1.17
CA LEU A 201 -16.91 -30.71 1.86
C LEU A 201 -17.84 -30.11 0.82
N LYS A 202 -19.10 -30.55 0.80
CA LYS A 202 -20.11 -30.09 -0.15
C LYS A 202 -21.27 -29.42 0.55
N VAL A 203 -21.51 -28.14 0.26
CA VAL A 203 -22.69 -27.41 0.71
C VAL A 203 -23.55 -27.08 -0.50
N THR A 204 -24.63 -27.82 -0.69
CA THR A 204 -25.47 -27.76 -1.90
C THR A 204 -26.92 -27.36 -1.61
N ASN A 205 -27.32 -27.30 -0.34
CA ASN A 205 -28.68 -26.98 0.08
C ASN A 205 -28.83 -25.48 0.28
N GLU A 206 -29.75 -24.83 -0.43
CA GLU A 206 -30.06 -23.40 -0.29
C GLU A 206 -30.56 -23.00 1.12
N HIS A 207 -31.04 -23.97 1.90
CA HIS A 207 -31.47 -23.74 3.28
C HIS A 207 -30.41 -24.07 4.33
N TRP A 208 -29.22 -24.49 3.92
CA TRP A 208 -28.11 -24.70 4.85
C TRP A 208 -27.69 -23.37 5.46
N HIS A 209 -27.44 -23.35 6.76
CA HIS A 209 -27.00 -22.16 7.47
C HIS A 209 -25.92 -22.50 8.49
N GLY A 210 -24.78 -21.84 8.36
CA GLY A 210 -23.66 -21.93 9.30
C GLY A 210 -23.26 -20.58 9.86
N THR A 211 -22.66 -20.58 11.05
CA THR A 211 -22.10 -19.39 11.69
C THR A 211 -20.78 -19.73 12.39
N GLY A 212 -20.00 -18.72 12.77
CA GLY A 212 -18.78 -18.93 13.56
C GLY A 212 -17.53 -19.12 12.71
N ILE A 213 -16.63 -19.97 13.16
CA ILE A 213 -15.38 -20.32 12.48
C ILE A 213 -15.56 -21.73 11.89
N LEU A 214 -15.54 -21.83 10.57
CA LEU A 214 -15.55 -23.10 9.85
C LEU A 214 -14.17 -23.34 9.24
N ILE A 215 -13.47 -24.36 9.73
CA ILE A 215 -12.17 -24.79 9.20
C ILE A 215 -12.38 -26.08 8.42
N VAL A 216 -12.00 -26.07 7.15
CA VAL A 216 -12.07 -27.23 6.25
C VAL A 216 -10.65 -27.67 5.91
N ASN A 217 -10.22 -28.77 6.50
CA ASN A 217 -8.96 -29.42 6.19
C ASN A 217 -9.15 -30.35 4.99
N GLY A 218 -9.07 -29.77 3.79
CA GLY A 218 -9.33 -30.38 2.49
C GLY A 218 -10.10 -29.44 1.55
N ASP A 219 -10.56 -29.96 0.41
CA ASP A 219 -11.27 -29.15 -0.59
C ASP A 219 -12.71 -28.81 -0.13
N CYS A 220 -13.22 -27.66 -0.56
CA CYS A 220 -14.57 -27.18 -0.25
C CYS A 220 -15.32 -26.75 -1.53
N ASP A 221 -16.55 -27.23 -1.68
CA ASP A 221 -17.44 -26.93 -2.81
C ASP A 221 -18.81 -26.44 -2.27
N ILE A 222 -19.10 -25.16 -2.48
CA ILE A 222 -20.31 -24.47 -2.01
C ILE A 222 -21.11 -24.05 -3.24
N THR A 223 -22.32 -24.58 -3.37
CA THR A 223 -23.27 -24.21 -4.44
C THR A 223 -24.59 -23.68 -3.89
N GLY A 224 -24.74 -23.55 -2.57
CA GLY A 224 -25.90 -22.94 -1.94
C GLY A 224 -25.70 -22.78 -0.43
N GLY A 225 -26.70 -22.19 0.23
CA GLY A 225 -26.71 -21.97 1.67
C GLY A 225 -26.16 -20.60 2.06
N CYS A 226 -26.18 -20.34 3.36
CA CYS A 226 -25.74 -19.08 3.96
C CYS A 226 -24.68 -19.33 5.04
N PHE A 227 -23.63 -18.52 5.08
CA PHE A 227 -22.59 -18.59 6.11
C PHE A 227 -22.22 -17.21 6.65
N ASP A 228 -22.39 -16.99 7.96
CA ASP A 228 -22.01 -15.75 8.63
C ASP A 228 -20.84 -16.01 9.59
N GLY A 229 -19.60 -15.75 9.16
CA GLY A 229 -18.42 -16.14 9.93
C GLY A 229 -17.07 -16.03 9.24
N VAL A 230 -16.12 -16.80 9.78
CA VAL A 230 -14.78 -17.01 9.21
C VAL A 230 -14.75 -18.39 8.57
N LEU A 231 -14.56 -18.43 7.24
CA LEU A 231 -14.33 -19.68 6.52
C LEU A 231 -12.83 -19.82 6.25
N TYR A 232 -12.20 -20.90 6.71
CA TYR A 232 -10.80 -21.20 6.46
C TYR A 232 -10.67 -22.54 5.75
N VAL A 233 -10.16 -22.54 4.52
CA VAL A 233 -10.01 -23.75 3.70
C VAL A 233 -8.53 -24.07 3.53
N ILE A 234 -8.11 -25.27 3.93
CA ILE A 234 -6.78 -25.82 3.68
C ILE A 234 -6.91 -26.75 2.46
N GLY A 235 -6.84 -26.17 1.27
CA GLY A 235 -7.14 -26.85 0.01
C GLY A 235 -7.79 -25.93 -1.01
N SER A 236 -8.50 -26.51 -1.97
CA SER A 236 -9.18 -25.77 -3.04
C SER A 236 -10.57 -25.31 -2.59
N LEU A 237 -10.96 -24.08 -2.95
CA LEU A 237 -12.31 -23.57 -2.72
C LEU A 237 -13.04 -23.30 -4.04
N TYR A 238 -14.24 -23.86 -4.14
CA TYR A 238 -15.16 -23.60 -5.25
C TYR A 238 -16.49 -23.09 -4.70
N VAL A 239 -16.87 -21.88 -5.09
CA VAL A 239 -18.15 -21.26 -4.75
C VAL A 239 -18.87 -20.99 -6.07
N ARG A 240 -19.91 -21.76 -6.42
CA ARG A 240 -20.43 -21.81 -7.80
C ARG A 240 -21.95 -21.70 -7.92
N GLY A 241 -22.62 -21.14 -6.91
CA GLY A 241 -24.07 -21.28 -6.77
C GLY A 241 -24.83 -19.98 -6.52
N ASN A 242 -25.88 -20.10 -5.72
CA ASN A 242 -26.64 -18.98 -5.17
C ASN A 242 -26.49 -18.97 -3.65
N ASP A 243 -25.24 -18.97 -3.21
CA ASP A 243 -24.85 -18.90 -1.81
C ASP A 243 -24.66 -17.45 -1.36
N TYR A 244 -24.65 -17.30 -0.03
CA TYR A 244 -24.48 -16.03 0.65
C TYR A 244 -23.46 -16.20 1.77
N ALA A 245 -22.41 -15.38 1.80
CA ALA A 245 -21.41 -15.40 2.85
C ALA A 245 -21.11 -14.00 3.39
N LEU A 246 -21.21 -13.81 4.70
CA LEU A 246 -20.75 -12.61 5.40
C LEU A 246 -19.56 -12.93 6.30
N GLY A 247 -18.56 -12.05 6.30
CA GLY A 247 -17.39 -12.16 7.16
C GLY A 247 -16.09 -12.20 6.37
N ILE A 248 -15.33 -13.29 6.43
CA ILE A 248 -14.06 -13.40 5.68
C ILE A 248 -13.77 -14.85 5.30
N ILE A 249 -13.18 -15.02 4.12
CA ILE A 249 -12.74 -16.31 3.60
C ILE A 249 -11.21 -16.32 3.50
N PHE A 250 -10.58 -17.31 4.09
CA PHE A 250 -9.17 -17.63 3.92
C PHE A 250 -9.02 -18.92 3.13
N VAL A 251 -8.12 -18.92 2.15
CA VAL A 251 -7.78 -20.11 1.37
C VAL A 251 -6.28 -20.33 1.43
N GLU A 252 -5.88 -21.34 2.21
CA GLU A 252 -4.52 -21.85 2.28
C GLU A 252 -4.37 -22.98 1.26
N CYS A 253 -3.79 -22.66 0.10
CA CYS A 253 -3.57 -23.59 -1.00
C CYS A 253 -2.19 -23.36 -1.64
N ASP A 254 -1.77 -24.29 -2.48
CA ASP A 254 -0.60 -24.08 -3.34
C ASP A 254 -0.88 -22.94 -4.34
N ALA A 255 0.16 -22.22 -4.76
CA ALA A 255 0.02 -21.06 -5.64
C ALA A 255 -0.58 -21.39 -7.03
N ASP A 256 -0.48 -22.65 -7.46
CA ASP A 256 -1.02 -23.15 -8.74
C ASP A 256 -2.47 -23.66 -8.62
N ILE A 257 -3.07 -23.61 -7.42
CA ILE A 257 -4.46 -24.03 -7.17
C ILE A 257 -5.36 -22.80 -7.28
N GLU A 258 -6.35 -22.88 -8.17
CA GLU A 258 -7.35 -21.84 -8.37
C GLU A 258 -8.47 -21.94 -7.30
N THR A 259 -8.77 -20.81 -6.68
CA THR A 259 -10.06 -20.57 -6.01
C THR A 259 -11.04 -20.04 -7.03
N GLU A 260 -12.22 -20.64 -7.18
CA GLU A 260 -13.22 -20.16 -8.13
C GLU A 260 -14.46 -19.64 -7.41
N ILE A 261 -14.83 -18.40 -7.71
CA ILE A 261 -16.11 -17.80 -7.30
C ILE A 261 -16.95 -17.56 -8.56
N ALA A 262 -18.11 -18.20 -8.67
CA ALA A 262 -18.95 -18.20 -9.85
C ALA A 262 -20.45 -18.22 -9.50
N GLY A 263 -21.31 -18.16 -10.52
CA GLY A 263 -22.76 -18.21 -10.33
C GLY A 263 -23.37 -16.85 -9.98
N THR A 264 -24.24 -16.81 -8.98
CA THR A 264 -24.86 -15.60 -8.41
C THR A 264 -24.52 -15.42 -6.93
N SER A 265 -23.41 -16.01 -6.48
CA SER A 265 -22.93 -15.94 -5.10
C SER A 265 -22.74 -14.50 -4.65
N TYR A 266 -23.05 -14.24 -3.38
CA TYR A 266 -22.78 -12.96 -2.73
C TYR A 266 -21.86 -13.18 -1.54
N ILE A 267 -20.67 -12.59 -1.59
CA ILE A 267 -19.67 -12.66 -0.52
C ILE A 267 -19.37 -11.23 -0.09
N ALA A 268 -19.53 -10.92 1.20
CA ALA A 268 -19.24 -9.57 1.70
C ALA A 268 -18.41 -9.60 2.98
N TYR A 269 -17.44 -8.70 3.03
CA TYR A 269 -16.67 -8.43 4.23
C TYR A 269 -17.56 -7.78 5.30
N ASP A 270 -17.61 -8.39 6.48
CA ASP A 270 -18.31 -7.82 7.64
C ASP A 270 -17.33 -7.63 8.82
N GLU A 271 -17.04 -6.36 9.12
CA GLU A 271 -16.10 -5.98 10.19
C GLU A 271 -16.55 -6.46 11.57
N MET A 272 -17.86 -6.48 11.84
CA MET A 272 -18.38 -6.93 13.14
C MET A 272 -18.19 -8.43 13.31
N ILE A 273 -18.51 -9.22 12.28
CA ILE A 273 -18.31 -10.68 12.28
C ILE A 273 -16.81 -11.01 12.40
N VAL A 274 -15.97 -10.35 11.60
CA VAL A 274 -14.53 -10.62 11.58
C VAL A 274 -13.88 -10.32 12.92
N THR A 275 -14.17 -9.16 13.52
CA THR A 275 -13.61 -8.78 14.83
C THR A 275 -14.22 -9.56 15.99
N GLN A 276 -15.40 -10.17 15.81
CA GLN A 276 -16.00 -11.08 16.80
C GLN A 276 -15.25 -12.42 16.87
N TYR A 277 -14.84 -12.97 15.74
CA TYR A 277 -14.29 -14.34 15.67
C TYR A 277 -12.77 -14.41 15.56
N LEU A 278 -12.10 -13.37 15.03
CA LEU A 278 -10.65 -13.37 14.91
C LEU A 278 -9.99 -12.58 16.06
N PRO A 279 -9.08 -13.20 16.83
CA PRO A 279 -8.29 -12.47 17.82
C PRO A 279 -7.30 -11.51 17.16
N ASN A 280 -6.76 -11.88 15.99
CA ASN A 280 -5.82 -11.10 15.20
C ASN A 280 -6.34 -10.96 13.77
N PRO A 281 -7.31 -10.07 13.50
CA PRO A 281 -7.82 -9.91 12.16
C PRO A 281 -6.74 -9.34 11.22
N PRO A 282 -6.77 -9.64 9.91
CA PRO A 282 -5.76 -9.18 8.96
C PRO A 282 -5.61 -7.66 8.95
N MET A 283 -4.36 -7.19 8.99
CA MET A 283 -4.02 -5.77 9.00
C MET A 283 -3.24 -5.38 7.75
N GLU A 284 -3.51 -4.20 7.21
CA GLU A 284 -2.73 -3.56 6.16
C GLU A 284 -1.90 -2.40 6.70
N ASN A 285 -0.73 -2.21 6.12
CA ASN A 285 0.15 -1.09 6.43
C ASN A 285 -0.27 0.13 5.62
N VAL A 286 -0.71 1.19 6.30
CA VAL A 286 -1.04 2.48 5.70
C VAL A 286 0.04 3.49 6.04
N TYR A 287 0.64 4.08 5.02
CA TYR A 287 1.65 5.12 5.16
C TYR A 287 1.00 6.51 5.04
N LYS A 288 1.18 7.35 6.05
CA LYS A 288 0.64 8.72 6.08
C LYS A 288 1.78 9.74 6.19
N ILE A 289 1.84 10.69 5.25
CA ILE A 289 2.72 11.85 5.35
C ILE A 289 2.23 12.74 6.49
N ILE A 290 3.09 13.02 7.46
CA ILE A 290 2.81 13.89 8.61
C ILE A 290 3.56 15.23 8.54
N TYR A 291 4.62 15.30 7.72
CA TYR A 291 5.40 16.51 7.47
C TYR A 291 5.95 16.48 6.05
N TRP A 292 6.03 17.65 5.41
CA TRP A 292 6.61 17.85 4.09
C TRP A 292 7.27 19.23 4.02
N ASP A 293 8.50 19.27 3.53
CA ASP A 293 9.29 20.49 3.30
C ASP A 293 10.05 20.39 1.98
N GLU A 294 10.00 21.46 1.19
CA GLU A 294 10.47 21.52 -0.20
C GLU A 294 11.84 22.16 -0.38
#